data_AF-A0A081BM06-F1
#
_entry.id   AF-A0A081BM06-F1
#
_cell.length_a   1.000
_cell.length_b   1.000
_cell.length_c   1.000
_cell.angle_alpha   90.00
_cell.angle_beta   90.00
_cell.angle_gamma   90.00
#
_symmetry.space_group_name_H-M   'P 1'
#
loop_
_entity.id
_entity.type
_entity.pdbx_description
1 polymer ?
#
loop_
_entity_poly.entity_id
_entity_poly.type
_entity_poly.pdbx_seq_one_letter_code
_entity_poly.pdbx_strand_id
1 'polypeptide(L)'
;MFEYIKADLARFKEEGGGSPLRILARGLVSQGFQAILVYRFFRWFFVRGIPTQPFRFIIERLTEIMTGISIPAETDIGKGLRIHHFGGIIFHSHTKMGEHCTVYHGVTFGDKGGAGEPPTIGNNVLVGAGAKVLGEITIGDNVKIGANAVVVASVPNNAIVGGVPAKIIGENTKDIWTMKAPKTTINVMQCRSTYTTGGGPDKTVLLMAERSNKEKFRHVLMYMRGANDHEFQIGNWARERGLTIHEVLEYKKLDWSNLVEIHRLIKQYDIDILHVRDHKTCVVCYLASLPHPKVKLLFTAHLWQDHDSLKMKFYTWLNLLFLKRYDKIIAVSYALKDFMVKRGIRPEKITVVHNAIDVDAWNRANVRSTIRDEFQIPASRKIVGVVGRLRYEKDLPTTLAVAHNVIRERPDTCFLIIGDGPDRADLERQVNEIGLADKILFLGFRKDTMNIYAALDLFLSTARIEGTPNTALEAMAMEAPVIYTEVGGVGEIIQNGHDGLLFQVGDIAGITAATLNVLNNEEFARQLRENGRRSACEKFSFTKRLQTVEGIYEALARGK
;
A
#
# COMPACT_ATOMS: atom_id res chain seq x y z
N MET A 1 -4.24 -21.75 34.78
CA MET A 1 -5.25 -20.68 34.98
C MET A 1 -5.04 -19.52 34.01
N PHE A 2 -3.92 -18.80 34.06
CA PHE A 2 -3.68 -17.64 33.18
C PHE A 2 -3.79 -17.95 31.69
N GLU A 3 -3.25 -19.09 31.22
CA GLU A 3 -3.39 -19.49 29.82
C GLU A 3 -4.85 -19.72 29.39
N TYR A 4 -5.66 -20.30 30.28
CA TYR A 4 -7.09 -20.52 30.04
C TYR A 4 -7.84 -19.19 29.96
N ILE A 5 -7.63 -18.30 30.94
CA ILE A 5 -8.25 -16.97 30.93
C ILE A 5 -7.83 -16.17 29.69
N LYS A 6 -6.56 -16.26 29.29
CA LYS A 6 -6.05 -15.61 28.07
C LYS A 6 -6.72 -16.17 26.82
N ALA A 7 -6.91 -17.49 26.74
CA ALA A 7 -7.62 -18.13 25.63
C ALA A 7 -9.11 -17.75 25.62
N ASP A 8 -9.79 -17.75 26.77
CA ASP A 8 -11.19 -17.36 26.93
C ASP A 8 -11.38 -15.87 26.54
N LEU A 9 -10.49 -14.99 27.00
CA LEU A 9 -10.52 -13.56 26.64
C LEU A 9 -10.22 -13.34 25.15
N ALA A 10 -9.35 -14.16 24.56
CA ALA A 10 -9.07 -14.10 23.12
C ALA A 10 -10.31 -14.40 22.26
N ARG A 11 -11.33 -15.08 22.82
CA ARG A 11 -12.62 -15.32 22.14
C ARG A 11 -13.46 -14.06 21.94
N PHE A 12 -13.13 -12.98 22.65
CA PHE A 12 -13.76 -11.66 22.50
C PHE A 12 -13.03 -10.77 21.47
N LYS A 13 -11.95 -11.26 20.85
CA LYS A 13 -11.30 -10.57 19.73
C LYS A 13 -12.27 -10.53 18.54
N GLU A 14 -12.63 -9.32 18.11
CA GLU A 14 -13.31 -9.11 16.84
C GLU A 14 -12.37 -9.45 15.68
N GLU A 15 -12.95 -9.83 14.54
CA GLU A 15 -12.27 -9.71 13.25
C GLU A 15 -11.96 -8.23 12.99
N GLY A 16 -10.86 -7.74 13.54
CA GLY A 16 -10.43 -6.35 13.36
C GLY A 16 -9.59 -5.70 14.45
N GLY A 17 -9.07 -6.46 15.42
CA GLY A 17 -8.01 -5.95 16.31
C GLY A 17 -8.46 -4.78 17.17
N GLY A 18 -9.41 -5.01 18.08
CA GLY A 18 -9.64 -4.09 19.19
C GLY A 18 -8.39 -3.97 20.07
N SER A 19 -8.15 -2.80 20.67
CA SER A 19 -7.05 -2.64 21.62
C SER A 19 -7.18 -3.67 22.76
N PRO A 20 -6.07 -4.21 23.31
CA PRO A 20 -6.12 -5.16 24.43
C PRO A 20 -6.97 -4.66 25.60
N LEU A 21 -6.95 -3.34 25.84
CA LEU A 21 -7.75 -2.67 26.86
C LEU A 21 -9.25 -2.75 26.58
N ARG A 22 -9.68 -2.65 25.32
CA ARG A 22 -11.11 -2.73 24.93
C ARG A 22 -11.63 -4.15 24.96
N ILE A 23 -10.79 -5.12 24.60
CA ILE A 23 -11.12 -6.55 24.73
C ILE A 23 -11.27 -6.90 26.22
N LEU A 24 -10.32 -6.44 27.05
CA LEU A 24 -10.37 -6.62 28.50
C LEU A 24 -11.62 -5.96 29.11
N ALA A 25 -11.92 -4.70 28.76
CA ALA A 25 -13.09 -4.00 29.25
C ALA A 25 -14.40 -4.70 28.86
N ARG A 26 -14.54 -5.15 27.61
CA ARG A 26 -15.72 -5.92 27.16
C ARG A 26 -15.83 -7.28 27.82
N GLY A 27 -14.71 -7.98 27.98
CA GLY A 27 -14.67 -9.24 28.74
C GLY A 27 -15.18 -9.00 30.15
N LEU A 28 -14.61 -8.03 30.87
CA LEU A 28 -14.98 -7.74 32.26
C LEU A 28 -16.44 -7.29 32.44
N VAL A 29 -17.06 -6.67 31.43
CA VAL A 29 -18.49 -6.28 31.45
C VAL A 29 -19.41 -7.42 30.97
N SER A 30 -18.88 -8.43 30.29
CA SER A 30 -19.66 -9.59 29.84
C SER A 30 -19.98 -10.52 31.00
N GLN A 31 -21.26 -10.65 31.35
CA GLN A 31 -21.74 -11.59 32.38
C GLN A 31 -21.27 -13.04 32.10
N GLY A 32 -21.22 -13.44 30.83
CA GLY A 32 -20.70 -14.74 30.42
C GLY A 32 -19.22 -14.93 30.79
N PHE A 33 -18.39 -13.91 30.55
CA PHE A 33 -16.98 -13.98 30.92
C PHE A 33 -16.75 -13.85 32.43
N GLN A 34 -17.55 -13.05 33.13
CA GLN A 34 -17.52 -12.98 34.60
C GLN A 34 -17.75 -14.36 35.23
N ALA A 35 -18.76 -15.10 34.77
CA ALA A 35 -19.02 -16.47 35.22
C ALA A 35 -17.84 -17.41 34.91
N ILE A 36 -17.24 -17.30 33.72
CA ILE A 36 -16.04 -18.07 33.35
C ILE A 36 -14.87 -17.75 34.29
N LEU A 37 -14.61 -16.48 34.61
CA LEU A 37 -13.53 -16.09 35.51
C LEU A 37 -13.69 -16.71 36.90
N VAL A 38 -14.91 -16.66 37.47
CA VAL A 38 -15.23 -17.28 38.75
C VAL A 38 -14.97 -18.79 38.69
N TYR A 39 -15.46 -19.46 37.65
CA TYR A 39 -15.22 -20.89 37.43
C TYR A 39 -13.71 -21.21 37.32
N ARG A 40 -12.96 -20.49 36.49
CA ARG A 40 -11.52 -20.72 36.29
C ARG A 40 -10.73 -20.55 37.59
N PHE A 41 -11.13 -19.58 38.41
CA PHE A 41 -10.54 -19.33 39.72
C PHE A 41 -10.78 -20.50 40.68
N PHE A 42 -12.03 -20.93 40.89
CA PHE A 42 -12.33 -22.03 41.81
C PHE A 42 -11.88 -23.40 41.29
N ARG A 43 -11.89 -23.64 39.97
CA ARG A 43 -11.33 -24.85 39.36
C ARG A 43 -9.84 -24.99 39.67
N TRP A 44 -9.10 -23.88 39.66
CA TRP A 44 -7.67 -23.88 39.96
C TRP A 44 -7.36 -24.35 41.38
N PHE A 45 -8.20 -23.97 42.36
CA PHE A 45 -8.11 -24.46 43.74
C PHE A 45 -8.56 -25.91 43.86
N PHE A 46 -9.69 -26.27 43.22
CA PHE A 46 -10.24 -27.62 43.23
C PHE A 46 -9.23 -28.67 42.73
N VAL A 47 -8.59 -28.42 41.59
CA VAL A 47 -7.57 -29.32 41.01
C VAL A 47 -6.30 -29.41 41.87
N ARG A 48 -6.06 -28.43 42.76
CA ARG A 48 -4.95 -28.43 43.72
C ARG A 48 -5.30 -29.04 45.08
N GLY A 49 -6.55 -29.49 45.27
CA GLY A 49 -7.01 -30.00 46.55
C GLY A 49 -7.07 -28.95 47.67
N ILE A 50 -7.08 -27.66 47.32
CA ILE A 50 -7.14 -26.58 48.32
C ILE A 50 -8.63 -26.35 48.70
N PRO A 51 -9.00 -26.43 49.98
CA PRO A 51 -10.38 -26.24 50.40
C PRO A 51 -10.80 -24.77 50.28
N THR A 52 -11.91 -24.51 49.59
CA THR A 52 -12.47 -23.16 49.38
C THR A 52 -13.90 -22.99 49.92
N GLN A 53 -14.43 -23.98 50.62
CA GLN A 53 -15.76 -23.90 51.25
C GLN A 53 -15.67 -23.14 52.60
N PRO A 54 -16.71 -22.40 53.02
CA PRO A 54 -18.00 -22.19 52.34
C PRO A 54 -17.98 -21.05 51.30
N PHE A 55 -16.87 -20.32 51.17
CA PHE A 55 -16.75 -19.14 50.33
C PHE A 55 -17.10 -19.41 48.87
N ARG A 56 -16.62 -20.53 48.33
CA ARG A 56 -16.92 -21.00 46.97
C ARG A 56 -18.42 -21.12 46.72
N PHE A 57 -19.16 -21.79 47.62
CA PHE A 57 -20.61 -21.96 47.47
C PHE A 57 -21.34 -20.61 47.38
N ILE A 58 -20.96 -19.64 48.22
CA ILE A 58 -21.56 -18.31 48.23
C ILE A 58 -21.29 -17.58 46.91
N ILE A 59 -20.05 -17.58 46.42
CA ILE A 59 -19.68 -16.89 45.18
C ILE A 59 -20.29 -17.58 43.95
N GLU A 60 -20.31 -18.91 43.89
CA GLU A 60 -20.98 -19.66 42.82
C GLU A 60 -22.47 -19.32 42.79
N ARG A 61 -23.14 -19.28 43.96
CA ARG A 61 -24.56 -18.93 44.05
C ARG A 61 -24.84 -17.47 43.65
N LEU A 62 -24.01 -16.53 44.06
CA LEU A 62 -24.12 -15.13 43.64
C LEU A 62 -23.90 -14.99 42.13
N THR A 63 -22.93 -15.71 41.58
CA THR A 63 -22.66 -15.73 40.14
C THR A 63 -23.87 -16.26 39.37
N GLU A 64 -24.46 -17.36 39.84
CA GLU A 64 -25.69 -17.93 39.28
C GLU A 64 -26.85 -16.93 39.33
N ILE A 65 -27.09 -16.26 40.47
CA ILE A 65 -28.16 -15.26 40.64
C ILE A 65 -27.93 -14.05 39.72
N MET A 66 -26.70 -13.55 39.60
CA MET A 66 -26.38 -12.34 38.84
C MET A 66 -26.33 -12.56 37.32
N THR A 67 -25.89 -13.74 36.88
CA THR A 67 -25.62 -14.01 35.45
C THR A 67 -26.60 -15.01 34.83
N GLY A 68 -27.31 -15.78 35.66
CA GLY A 68 -28.11 -16.94 35.25
C GLY A 68 -27.27 -18.10 34.72
N ILE A 69 -25.97 -18.15 35.07
CA ILE A 69 -25.02 -19.16 34.60
C ILE A 69 -24.48 -19.93 35.81
N SER A 70 -24.63 -21.25 35.80
CA SER A 70 -24.14 -22.16 36.84
C SER A 70 -23.10 -23.10 36.25
N ILE A 71 -21.84 -22.92 36.68
CA ILE A 71 -20.69 -23.77 36.29
C ILE A 71 -19.97 -24.22 37.57
N PRO A 72 -20.21 -25.44 38.06
CA PRO A 72 -19.50 -25.98 39.22
C PRO A 72 -17.99 -26.12 38.96
N ALA A 73 -17.13 -25.90 39.95
CA ALA A 73 -15.68 -26.06 39.79
C ALA A 73 -15.22 -27.53 39.57
N GLU A 74 -16.09 -28.52 39.84
CA GLU A 74 -15.87 -29.92 39.50
C GLU A 74 -15.84 -30.16 37.98
N THR A 75 -16.50 -29.28 37.22
CA THR A 75 -16.63 -29.37 35.76
C THR A 75 -15.27 -29.26 35.08
N ASP A 76 -15.02 -30.06 34.05
CA ASP A 76 -13.77 -30.04 33.32
C ASP A 76 -13.95 -29.40 31.94
N ILE A 77 -13.52 -28.14 31.80
CA ILE A 77 -13.70 -27.36 30.56
C ILE A 77 -12.34 -26.95 30.02
N GLY A 78 -12.06 -27.27 28.76
CA GLY A 78 -10.88 -26.84 28.02
C GLY A 78 -10.79 -25.32 27.85
N LYS A 79 -9.66 -24.83 27.32
CA LYS A 79 -9.42 -23.39 27.12
C LYS A 79 -10.27 -22.83 25.97
N GLY A 80 -10.58 -21.53 25.98
CA GLY A 80 -11.27 -20.87 24.88
C GLY A 80 -12.81 -20.99 24.91
N LEU A 81 -13.39 -21.18 26.09
CA LEU A 81 -14.84 -21.17 26.28
C LEU A 81 -15.40 -19.77 25.99
N ARG A 82 -16.49 -19.68 25.23
CA ARG A 82 -17.22 -18.43 24.99
C ARG A 82 -18.70 -18.57 25.33
N ILE A 83 -19.19 -17.71 26.21
CA ILE A 83 -20.63 -17.56 26.49
C ILE A 83 -21.11 -16.24 25.90
N HIS A 84 -22.04 -16.28 24.93
CA HIS A 84 -22.45 -15.09 24.17
C HIS A 84 -23.48 -14.20 24.88
N HIS A 85 -24.47 -14.81 25.51
CA HIS A 85 -25.62 -14.13 26.11
C HIS A 85 -25.84 -14.66 27.51
N PHE A 86 -26.41 -13.81 28.37
CA PHE A 86 -26.73 -14.15 29.76
C PHE A 86 -27.97 -15.04 29.87
N GLY A 87 -28.11 -15.72 31.00
CA GLY A 87 -29.36 -16.38 31.40
C GLY A 87 -29.49 -17.87 31.04
N GLY A 88 -29.87 -18.67 32.03
CA GLY A 88 -30.36 -20.04 31.90
C GLY A 88 -29.34 -21.08 31.43
N ILE A 89 -28.05 -20.90 31.73
CA ILE A 89 -27.00 -21.87 31.37
C ILE A 89 -26.65 -22.71 32.60
N ILE A 90 -26.83 -24.04 32.50
CA ILE A 90 -26.62 -24.96 33.62
C ILE A 90 -25.66 -26.07 33.19
N PHE A 91 -24.57 -26.24 33.94
CA PHE A 91 -23.64 -27.36 33.82
C PHE A 91 -23.80 -28.31 35.00
N HIS A 92 -23.94 -29.60 34.71
CA HIS A 92 -23.75 -30.66 35.69
C HIS A 92 -22.28 -30.73 36.14
N SER A 93 -22.03 -31.03 37.42
CA SER A 93 -20.71 -30.98 38.06
C SER A 93 -19.65 -31.85 37.39
N HIS A 94 -20.04 -32.97 36.77
CA HIS A 94 -19.12 -33.89 36.09
C HIS A 94 -19.04 -33.70 34.57
N THR A 95 -19.65 -32.64 34.03
CA THR A 95 -19.62 -32.39 32.58
C THR A 95 -18.18 -32.18 32.11
N LYS A 96 -17.80 -32.82 31.00
CA LYS A 96 -16.50 -32.63 30.34
C LYS A 96 -16.70 -31.89 29.03
N MET A 97 -15.88 -30.87 28.77
CA MET A 97 -15.94 -30.06 27.57
C MET A 97 -14.54 -29.75 27.05
N GLY A 98 -14.31 -29.95 25.76
CA GLY A 98 -13.05 -29.68 25.09
C GLY A 98 -12.74 -28.19 24.92
N GLU A 99 -11.75 -27.91 24.10
CA GLU A 99 -11.29 -26.55 23.84
C GLU A 99 -12.20 -25.81 22.84
N HIS A 100 -12.18 -24.48 22.92
CA HIS A 100 -12.78 -23.58 21.92
C HIS A 100 -14.29 -23.74 21.68
N CYS A 101 -15.02 -24.22 22.69
CA CYS A 101 -16.48 -24.34 22.66
C CYS A 101 -17.19 -22.99 22.81
N THR A 102 -18.38 -22.90 22.23
CA THR A 102 -19.26 -21.73 22.30
C THR A 102 -20.64 -22.15 22.79
N VAL A 103 -21.13 -21.47 23.84
CA VAL A 103 -22.42 -21.76 24.47
C VAL A 103 -23.29 -20.51 24.42
N TYR A 104 -24.52 -20.67 23.94
CA TYR A 104 -25.55 -19.62 23.95
C TYR A 104 -26.43 -19.73 25.20
N HIS A 105 -27.28 -18.73 25.43
CA HIS A 105 -28.18 -18.67 26.58
C HIS A 105 -29.17 -19.85 26.59
N GLY A 106 -29.68 -20.20 27.77
CA GLY A 106 -30.69 -21.24 27.93
C GLY A 106 -30.19 -22.67 27.71
N VAL A 107 -28.89 -22.92 27.73
CA VAL A 107 -28.32 -24.27 27.47
C VAL A 107 -28.22 -25.09 28.75
N THR A 108 -28.57 -26.38 28.68
CA THR A 108 -28.43 -27.30 29.82
C THR A 108 -27.57 -28.49 29.45
N PHE A 109 -26.52 -28.73 30.22
CA PHE A 109 -25.73 -29.96 30.21
C PHE A 109 -26.09 -30.74 31.47
N GLY A 110 -26.89 -31.78 31.32
CA GLY A 110 -27.50 -32.49 32.45
C GLY A 110 -27.49 -34.00 32.26
N ASP A 111 -27.89 -34.71 33.29
CA ASP A 111 -28.16 -36.14 33.21
C ASP A 111 -29.60 -36.39 32.69
N LYS A 112 -30.00 -37.67 32.61
CA LYS A 112 -31.37 -38.07 32.23
C LYS A 112 -32.31 -38.24 33.44
N GLY A 113 -32.05 -37.59 34.57
CA GLY A 113 -32.94 -37.61 35.74
C GLY A 113 -32.30 -38.03 37.07
N GLY A 114 -31.25 -37.35 37.51
CA GLY A 114 -30.78 -37.30 38.90
C GLY A 114 -29.78 -38.38 39.36
N ALA A 115 -29.43 -39.35 38.50
CA ALA A 115 -28.46 -40.40 38.82
C ALA A 115 -27.65 -40.86 37.58
N GLY A 116 -27.66 -40.07 36.51
CA GLY A 116 -26.95 -40.41 35.27
C GLY A 116 -25.63 -39.66 35.13
N GLU A 117 -24.72 -40.19 34.32
CA GLU A 117 -23.52 -39.44 33.95
C GLU A 117 -23.89 -38.30 32.98
N PRO A 118 -23.20 -37.14 33.08
CA PRO A 118 -23.42 -36.00 32.19
C PRO A 118 -22.72 -36.18 30.83
N PRO A 119 -22.98 -35.30 29.85
CA PRO A 119 -22.35 -35.40 28.54
C PRO A 119 -20.85 -35.08 28.57
N THR A 120 -20.13 -35.69 27.63
CA THR A 120 -18.77 -35.32 27.24
C THR A 120 -18.79 -34.61 25.89
N ILE A 121 -18.19 -33.43 25.81
CA ILE A 121 -18.23 -32.55 24.65
C ILE A 121 -16.81 -32.39 24.11
N GLY A 122 -16.63 -32.61 22.81
CA GLY A 122 -15.37 -32.44 22.11
C GLY A 122 -14.95 -30.97 21.94
N ASN A 123 -14.00 -30.75 21.05
CA ASN A 123 -13.43 -29.45 20.74
C ASN A 123 -14.26 -28.72 19.67
N ASN A 124 -14.20 -27.38 19.68
CA ASN A 124 -14.85 -26.52 18.68
C ASN A 124 -16.36 -26.75 18.54
N VAL A 125 -17.05 -27.12 19.62
CA VAL A 125 -18.50 -27.35 19.58
C VAL A 125 -19.25 -26.03 19.77
N LEU A 126 -20.22 -25.77 18.90
CA LEU A 126 -21.16 -24.66 19.05
C LEU A 126 -22.51 -25.19 19.53
N VAL A 127 -22.94 -24.72 20.71
CA VAL A 127 -24.22 -25.10 21.32
C VAL A 127 -25.21 -23.94 21.22
N GLY A 128 -26.20 -24.08 20.33
CA GLY A 128 -27.20 -23.07 20.04
C GLY A 128 -28.09 -22.72 21.24
N ALA A 129 -28.74 -21.56 21.17
CA ALA A 129 -29.57 -21.05 22.25
C ALA A 129 -30.67 -22.04 22.61
N GLY A 130 -30.89 -22.29 23.90
CA GLY A 130 -31.95 -23.16 24.38
C GLY A 130 -31.70 -24.67 24.22
N ALA A 131 -30.56 -25.11 23.69
CA ALA A 131 -30.29 -26.54 23.47
C ALA A 131 -30.04 -27.32 24.77
N LYS A 132 -30.53 -28.57 24.85
CA LYS A 132 -30.37 -29.46 26.01
C LYS A 132 -29.53 -30.66 25.58
N VAL A 133 -28.43 -30.92 26.28
CA VAL A 133 -27.53 -32.04 26.01
C VAL A 133 -27.56 -32.92 27.25
N LEU A 134 -28.20 -34.09 27.14
CA LEU A 134 -28.65 -34.85 28.31
C LEU A 134 -28.17 -36.30 28.29
N GLY A 135 -27.58 -36.71 29.41
CA GLY A 135 -27.11 -38.08 29.70
C GLY A 135 -25.68 -38.36 29.25
N GLU A 136 -25.28 -39.62 29.44
CA GLU A 136 -23.95 -40.13 29.12
C GLU A 136 -23.77 -40.27 27.60
N ILE A 137 -23.56 -39.13 26.93
CA ILE A 137 -23.38 -39.04 25.50
C ILE A 137 -22.09 -38.31 25.17
N THR A 138 -21.52 -38.66 24.02
CA THR A 138 -20.32 -38.01 23.50
C THR A 138 -20.68 -37.15 22.30
N ILE A 139 -20.34 -35.86 22.37
CA ILE A 139 -20.40 -34.96 21.23
C ILE A 139 -18.99 -34.87 20.65
N GLY A 140 -18.83 -35.22 19.38
CA GLY A 140 -17.55 -35.15 18.67
C GLY A 140 -17.02 -33.74 18.46
N ASP A 141 -15.86 -33.66 17.82
CA ASP A 141 -15.20 -32.40 17.48
C ASP A 141 -15.91 -31.68 16.33
N ASN A 142 -15.85 -30.35 16.32
CA ASN A 142 -16.40 -29.48 15.27
C ASN A 142 -17.91 -29.66 15.03
N VAL A 143 -18.67 -29.95 16.09
CA VAL A 143 -20.13 -30.15 16.01
C VAL A 143 -20.89 -28.83 16.17
N LYS A 144 -22.01 -28.68 15.43
CA LYS A 144 -22.98 -27.60 15.61
C LYS A 144 -24.31 -28.16 16.11
N ILE A 145 -24.72 -27.73 17.30
CA ILE A 145 -26.03 -28.06 17.87
C ILE A 145 -26.97 -26.87 17.63
N GLY A 146 -28.06 -27.11 16.91
CA GLY A 146 -29.09 -26.13 16.61
C GLY A 146 -29.79 -25.58 17.86
N ALA A 147 -30.39 -24.40 17.72
CA ALA A 147 -31.18 -23.82 18.80
C ALA A 147 -32.35 -24.74 19.21
N ASN A 148 -32.65 -24.79 20.51
CA ASN A 148 -33.70 -25.61 21.12
C ASN A 148 -33.60 -27.12 20.85
N ALA A 149 -32.46 -27.61 20.35
CA ALA A 149 -32.28 -29.04 20.10
C ALA A 149 -32.17 -29.82 21.42
N VAL A 150 -32.74 -31.02 21.47
CA VAL A 150 -32.62 -31.93 22.62
C VAL A 150 -31.79 -33.14 22.22
N VAL A 151 -30.51 -33.11 22.59
CA VAL A 151 -29.52 -34.12 22.23
C VAL A 151 -29.46 -35.18 23.32
N VAL A 152 -29.89 -36.39 22.99
CA VAL A 152 -29.99 -37.54 23.91
C VAL A 152 -29.21 -38.76 23.43
N ALA A 153 -28.49 -38.63 22.31
CA ALA A 153 -27.65 -39.64 21.68
C ALA A 153 -26.31 -39.01 21.26
N SER A 154 -25.24 -39.82 21.22
CA SER A 154 -23.91 -39.37 20.81
C SER A 154 -23.88 -38.88 19.37
N VAL A 155 -23.04 -37.88 19.11
CA VAL A 155 -22.93 -37.17 17.83
C VAL A 155 -21.50 -37.30 17.30
N PRO A 156 -21.29 -37.76 16.04
CA PRO A 156 -19.96 -37.90 15.47
C PRO A 156 -19.32 -36.54 15.16
N ASN A 157 -18.01 -36.55 14.87
CA ASN A 157 -17.27 -35.36 14.48
C ASN A 157 -17.86 -34.70 13.22
N ASN A 158 -17.67 -33.38 13.11
CA ASN A 158 -18.11 -32.56 11.97
C ASN A 158 -19.63 -32.66 11.69
N ALA A 159 -20.47 -33.00 12.66
CA ALA A 159 -21.92 -33.08 12.44
C ALA A 159 -22.65 -31.76 12.74
N ILE A 160 -23.77 -31.52 12.05
CA ILE A 160 -24.76 -30.51 12.42
C ILE A 160 -26.00 -31.26 12.91
N VAL A 161 -26.44 -30.99 14.14
CA VAL A 161 -27.61 -31.63 14.76
C VAL A 161 -28.70 -30.62 15.11
N GLY A 162 -29.96 -31.01 15.00
CA GLY A 162 -31.11 -30.15 15.32
C GLY A 162 -32.40 -30.93 15.54
N GLY A 163 -33.37 -30.30 16.20
CA GLY A 163 -34.69 -30.88 16.48
C GLY A 163 -34.83 -31.49 17.88
N VAL A 164 -36.03 -32.02 18.16
CA VAL A 164 -36.41 -32.64 19.44
C VAL A 164 -37.11 -33.96 19.15
N PRO A 165 -36.48 -35.13 19.40
CA PRO A 165 -35.07 -35.30 19.73
C PRO A 165 -34.16 -34.90 18.55
N ALA A 166 -32.94 -34.47 18.85
CA ALA A 166 -31.99 -33.98 17.85
C ALA A 166 -31.57 -35.09 16.89
N LYS A 167 -31.58 -34.80 15.58
CA LYS A 167 -31.07 -35.66 14.51
C LYS A 167 -29.94 -34.95 13.77
N ILE A 168 -29.06 -35.72 13.14
CA ILE A 168 -28.05 -35.17 12.22
C ILE A 168 -28.78 -34.64 10.99
N ILE A 169 -28.62 -33.33 10.71
CA ILE A 169 -29.26 -32.61 9.62
C ILE A 169 -28.27 -32.16 8.54
N GLY A 170 -26.98 -32.39 8.75
CA GLY A 170 -25.93 -32.08 7.78
C GLY A 170 -24.53 -32.30 8.33
N GLU A 171 -23.54 -32.07 7.48
CA GLU A 171 -22.13 -32.12 7.80
C GLU A 171 -21.54 -30.70 7.87
N ASN A 172 -20.77 -30.44 8.90
CA ASN A 172 -20.09 -29.19 9.16
C ASN A 172 -18.75 -29.14 8.41
N THR A 173 -18.81 -28.87 7.11
CA THR A 173 -17.64 -28.73 6.22
C THR A 173 -16.92 -27.38 6.31
N LYS A 174 -17.40 -26.48 7.19
CA LYS A 174 -16.81 -25.15 7.40
C LYS A 174 -16.29 -25.04 8.82
N ASP A 175 -14.98 -24.92 8.96
CA ASP A 175 -14.32 -24.54 10.20
C ASP A 175 -15.04 -23.33 10.80
N ILE A 176 -15.54 -23.50 12.03
CA ILE A 176 -16.32 -22.49 12.76
C ILE A 176 -15.45 -21.26 13.09
N TRP A 177 -14.14 -21.38 12.87
CA TRP A 177 -13.16 -20.32 13.00
C TRP A 177 -12.27 -20.29 11.75
N THR A 178 -12.83 -19.87 10.61
CA THR A 178 -12.00 -19.06 9.74
C THR A 178 -11.62 -17.80 10.52
N MET A 179 -10.49 -17.83 11.25
CA MET A 179 -9.52 -16.79 10.94
C MET A 179 -9.44 -16.86 9.42
N LYS A 180 -9.91 -15.81 8.70
CA LYS A 180 -9.67 -15.73 7.24
C LYS A 180 -8.29 -16.35 7.03
N ALA A 181 -8.21 -17.46 6.27
CA ALA A 181 -6.92 -18.04 5.90
C ALA A 181 -6.02 -16.85 5.59
N PRO A 182 -4.84 -16.73 6.24
CA PRO A 182 -4.08 -15.48 6.27
C PRO A 182 -4.09 -14.93 4.86
N LYS A 183 -4.71 -13.76 4.68
CA LYS A 183 -5.05 -13.24 3.36
C LYS A 183 -3.77 -13.33 2.54
N THR A 184 -3.72 -14.30 1.62
CA THR A 184 -2.46 -14.64 0.95
C THR A 184 -2.01 -13.49 0.05
N THR A 185 -2.99 -12.69 -0.36
CA THR A 185 -2.85 -11.56 -1.26
C THR A 185 -3.21 -10.25 -0.55
N ILE A 186 -2.30 -9.28 -0.61
CA ILE A 186 -2.48 -7.91 -0.13
C ILE A 186 -3.11 -7.08 -1.26
N ASN A 187 -4.29 -6.53 -1.01
CA ASN A 187 -5.01 -5.68 -1.96
C ASN A 187 -4.55 -4.22 -1.78
N VAL A 188 -3.86 -3.69 -2.79
CA VAL A 188 -3.33 -2.33 -2.79
C VAL A 188 -4.08 -1.48 -3.81
N MET A 189 -4.76 -0.44 -3.34
CA MET A 189 -5.33 0.56 -4.25
C MET A 189 -4.29 1.66 -4.52
N GLN A 190 -3.90 1.80 -5.78
CA GLN A 190 -3.02 2.86 -6.25
C GLN A 190 -3.87 4.09 -6.54
N CYS A 191 -3.72 5.14 -5.73
CA CYS A 191 -4.54 6.34 -5.79
C CYS A 191 -3.76 7.50 -6.41
N ARG A 192 -4.33 8.13 -7.45
CA ARG A 192 -3.74 9.33 -8.04
C ARG A 192 -4.77 10.27 -8.66
N SER A 193 -4.49 11.57 -8.67
CA SER A 193 -5.16 12.56 -9.50
C SER A 193 -4.22 12.98 -10.64
N THR A 194 -4.70 12.84 -11.87
CA THR A 194 -3.98 13.24 -13.08
C THR A 194 -4.95 13.98 -13.99
N TYR A 195 -4.49 15.09 -14.56
CA TYR A 195 -5.21 15.82 -15.61
C TYR A 195 -4.42 15.66 -16.92
N THR A 196 -5.15 15.60 -18.03
CA THR A 196 -4.65 15.43 -19.39
C THR A 196 -3.88 14.11 -19.60
N THR A 197 -2.76 14.13 -20.31
CA THR A 197 -2.05 12.95 -20.81
C THR A 197 -1.22 12.20 -19.76
N GLY A 198 -1.08 12.75 -18.55
CA GLY A 198 -0.21 12.21 -17.50
C GLY A 198 1.29 12.43 -17.72
N GLY A 199 2.11 11.79 -16.88
CA GLY A 199 3.57 11.98 -16.83
C GLY A 199 4.35 10.79 -16.26
N GLY A 200 5.63 11.03 -15.94
CA GLY A 200 6.58 9.99 -15.48
C GLY A 200 6.04 9.06 -14.39
N PRO A 201 5.42 9.56 -13.31
CA PRO A 201 4.92 8.69 -12.25
C PRO A 201 3.76 7.78 -12.70
N ASP A 202 3.04 8.07 -13.80
CA ASP A 202 1.92 7.24 -14.27
C ASP A 202 2.46 5.94 -14.86
N LYS A 203 3.56 6.05 -15.64
CA LYS A 203 4.30 4.90 -16.17
C LYS A 203 4.74 3.96 -15.04
N THR A 204 5.29 4.51 -13.96
CA THR A 204 5.74 3.72 -12.80
C THR A 204 4.59 3.00 -12.09
N VAL A 205 3.41 3.65 -11.97
CA VAL A 205 2.23 3.03 -11.36
C VAL A 205 1.70 1.87 -12.21
N LEU A 206 1.58 2.08 -13.52
CA LEU A 206 1.12 1.04 -14.45
C LEU A 206 2.08 -0.14 -14.45
N LEU A 207 3.39 0.13 -14.58
CA LEU A 207 4.42 -0.92 -14.59
C LEU A 207 4.47 -1.70 -13.27
N MET A 208 4.26 -1.02 -12.14
CA MET A 208 4.16 -1.67 -10.83
C MET A 208 2.93 -2.57 -10.74
N ALA A 209 1.78 -2.07 -11.16
CA ALA A 209 0.56 -2.85 -11.17
C ALA A 209 0.65 -4.07 -12.10
N GLU A 210 1.36 -3.93 -13.22
CA GLU A 210 1.61 -4.98 -14.22
C GLU A 210 2.57 -6.06 -13.71
N ARG A 211 3.76 -5.67 -13.20
CA ARG A 211 4.85 -6.60 -12.87
C ARG A 211 4.91 -7.10 -11.44
N SER A 212 4.09 -6.55 -10.53
CA SER A 212 4.04 -7.03 -9.15
C SER A 212 3.63 -8.51 -9.08
N ASN A 213 4.13 -9.21 -8.07
CA ASN A 213 3.81 -10.62 -7.83
C ASN A 213 2.29 -10.78 -7.59
N LYS A 214 1.59 -11.35 -8.59
CA LYS A 214 0.12 -11.47 -8.60
C LYS A 214 -0.44 -12.43 -7.55
N GLU A 215 0.38 -13.37 -7.06
CA GLU A 215 -0.03 -14.28 -5.98
C GLU A 215 -0.10 -13.54 -4.64
N LYS A 216 0.80 -12.56 -4.45
CA LYS A 216 0.96 -11.79 -3.22
C LYS A 216 0.27 -10.44 -3.22
N PHE A 217 0.14 -9.78 -4.38
CA PHE A 217 -0.37 -8.43 -4.47
C PHE A 217 -1.42 -8.30 -5.56
N ARG A 218 -2.56 -7.74 -5.18
CA ARG A 218 -3.60 -7.34 -6.12
C ARG A 218 -3.67 -5.83 -6.19
N HIS A 219 -3.36 -5.27 -7.35
CA HIS A 219 -3.43 -3.84 -7.57
C HIS A 219 -4.76 -3.42 -8.17
N VAL A 220 -5.37 -2.39 -7.57
CA VAL A 220 -6.55 -1.69 -8.10
C VAL A 220 -6.12 -0.25 -8.39
N LEU A 221 -6.26 0.20 -9.62
CA LEU A 221 -5.92 1.58 -9.98
C LEU A 221 -7.15 2.48 -9.76
N MET A 222 -6.97 3.58 -9.03
CA MET A 222 -7.99 4.61 -8.85
C MET A 222 -7.41 5.95 -9.28
N TYR A 223 -7.99 6.51 -10.35
CA TYR A 223 -7.59 7.79 -10.91
C TYR A 223 -8.72 8.81 -10.80
N MET A 224 -8.44 9.95 -10.16
CA MET A 224 -9.34 11.10 -10.13
C MET A 224 -9.06 12.00 -11.34
N ARG A 225 -10.08 12.29 -12.15
CA ARG A 225 -9.98 13.17 -13.33
C ARG A 225 -11.21 14.05 -13.50
N GLY A 226 -11.06 15.16 -14.22
CA GLY A 226 -12.20 15.98 -14.61
C GLY A 226 -13.16 15.22 -15.52
N ALA A 227 -14.47 15.38 -15.32
CA ALA A 227 -15.47 14.71 -16.15
C ALA A 227 -15.31 15.04 -17.64
N ASN A 228 -14.92 16.27 -17.96
CA ASN A 228 -14.74 16.79 -19.33
C ASN A 228 -13.28 16.68 -19.82
N ASP A 229 -12.43 15.89 -19.16
CA ASP A 229 -11.04 15.68 -19.59
C ASP A 229 -10.97 14.62 -20.69
N HIS A 230 -11.10 15.07 -21.94
CA HIS A 230 -11.01 14.21 -23.13
C HIS A 230 -9.57 13.80 -23.48
N GLU A 231 -8.56 14.41 -22.83
CA GLU A 231 -7.15 14.11 -23.07
C GLU A 231 -6.61 13.00 -22.15
N PHE A 232 -7.44 12.45 -21.26
CA PHE A 232 -7.05 11.42 -20.31
C PHE A 232 -6.75 10.08 -21.01
N GLN A 233 -5.46 9.73 -21.13
CA GLN A 233 -5.01 8.50 -21.81
C GLN A 233 -4.72 7.32 -20.85
N ILE A 234 -4.55 7.58 -19.55
CA ILE A 234 -4.12 6.56 -18.58
C ILE A 234 -5.14 5.41 -18.46
N GLY A 235 -6.43 5.72 -18.56
CA GLY A 235 -7.52 4.74 -18.58
C GLY A 235 -7.33 3.68 -19.66
N ASN A 236 -7.03 4.12 -20.88
CA ASN A 236 -6.83 3.23 -22.03
C ASN A 236 -5.55 2.41 -21.86
N TRP A 237 -4.45 3.04 -21.46
CA TRP A 237 -3.18 2.36 -21.21
C TRP A 237 -3.27 1.28 -20.12
N ALA A 238 -4.07 1.50 -19.09
CA ALA A 238 -4.32 0.50 -18.06
C ALA A 238 -5.14 -0.69 -18.61
N ARG A 239 -6.21 -0.41 -19.37
CA ARG A 239 -7.07 -1.45 -19.97
C ARG A 239 -6.31 -2.30 -21.01
N GLU A 240 -5.49 -1.68 -21.85
CA GLU A 240 -4.62 -2.36 -22.82
C GLU A 240 -3.67 -3.36 -22.15
N ARG A 241 -3.26 -3.09 -20.91
CA ARG A 241 -2.40 -3.96 -20.08
C ARG A 241 -3.19 -4.94 -19.21
N GLY A 242 -4.52 -5.03 -19.38
CA GLY A 242 -5.39 -5.87 -18.57
C GLY A 242 -5.49 -5.46 -17.09
N LEU A 243 -5.19 -4.19 -16.76
CA LEU A 243 -5.22 -3.70 -15.39
C LEU A 243 -6.61 -3.21 -14.99
N THR A 244 -7.01 -3.51 -13.75
CA THR A 244 -8.25 -2.97 -13.17
C THR A 244 -8.09 -1.49 -12.85
N ILE A 245 -8.86 -0.64 -13.50
CA ILE A 245 -8.86 0.82 -13.30
C ILE A 245 -10.27 1.36 -13.05
N HIS A 246 -10.35 2.25 -12.06
CA HIS A 246 -11.54 3.03 -11.72
C HIS A 246 -11.24 4.51 -11.89
N GLU A 247 -12.06 5.17 -12.70
CA GLU A 247 -12.00 6.61 -12.95
C GLU A 247 -13.04 7.29 -12.06
N VAL A 248 -12.59 8.02 -11.04
CA VAL A 248 -13.44 8.83 -10.16
C VAL A 248 -13.60 10.20 -10.80
N LEU A 249 -14.79 10.48 -11.32
CA LEU A 249 -15.06 11.67 -12.11
C LEU A 249 -15.33 12.88 -11.21
N GLU A 250 -14.67 13.99 -11.53
CA GLU A 250 -14.81 15.24 -10.78
C GLU A 250 -15.62 16.26 -11.59
N TYR A 251 -16.77 16.68 -11.03
CA TYR A 251 -17.58 17.75 -11.60
C TYR A 251 -17.28 19.11 -10.95
N LYS A 252 -16.70 19.10 -9.74
CA LYS A 252 -16.35 20.29 -8.95
C LYS A 252 -14.95 20.14 -8.33
N LYS A 253 -14.34 21.27 -7.91
CA LYS A 253 -13.02 21.26 -7.24
C LYS A 253 -13.00 20.45 -5.94
N LEU A 254 -14.13 20.44 -5.22
CA LEU A 254 -14.38 19.62 -4.04
C LEU A 254 -15.69 18.88 -4.28
N ASP A 255 -15.59 17.63 -4.72
CA ASP A 255 -16.75 16.80 -5.00
C ASP A 255 -16.89 15.70 -3.96
N TRP A 256 -17.86 15.84 -3.05
CA TRP A 256 -18.04 14.93 -1.92
C TRP A 256 -18.52 13.53 -2.36
N SER A 257 -19.10 13.40 -3.57
CA SER A 257 -19.43 12.10 -4.15
C SER A 257 -18.18 11.22 -4.31
N ASN A 258 -17.02 11.83 -4.51
CA ASN A 258 -15.75 11.11 -4.68
C ASN A 258 -15.38 10.33 -3.42
N LEU A 259 -15.70 10.86 -2.23
CA LEU A 259 -15.47 10.10 -0.99
C LEU A 259 -16.37 8.87 -0.90
N VAL A 260 -17.62 8.98 -1.33
CA VAL A 260 -18.58 7.86 -1.34
C VAL A 260 -18.12 6.78 -2.32
N GLU A 261 -17.63 7.20 -3.50
CA GLU A 261 -17.10 6.29 -4.50
C GLU A 261 -15.83 5.59 -4.03
N ILE A 262 -14.85 6.32 -3.48
CA ILE A 262 -13.62 5.73 -2.95
C ILE A 262 -13.94 4.78 -1.79
N HIS A 263 -14.87 5.14 -0.90
CA HIS A 263 -15.35 4.25 0.17
C HIS A 263 -15.98 2.97 -0.39
N ARG A 264 -16.78 3.07 -1.46
CA ARG A 264 -17.36 1.91 -2.15
C ARG A 264 -16.27 1.01 -2.71
N LEU A 265 -15.25 1.58 -3.36
CA LEU A 265 -14.12 0.84 -3.91
C LEU A 265 -13.31 0.12 -2.82
N ILE A 266 -13.05 0.79 -1.68
CA ILE A 266 -12.38 0.17 -0.53
C ILE A 266 -13.12 -1.09 -0.07
N LYS A 267 -14.45 -1.05 0.02
CA LYS A 267 -15.27 -2.21 0.39
C LYS A 267 -15.34 -3.28 -0.70
N GLN A 268 -15.59 -2.87 -1.94
CA GLN A 268 -15.76 -3.76 -3.08
C GLN A 268 -14.53 -4.64 -3.32
N TYR A 269 -13.34 -4.05 -3.17
CA TYR A 269 -12.07 -4.73 -3.42
C TYR A 269 -11.37 -5.23 -2.16
N ASP A 270 -12.00 -5.13 -0.97
CA ASP A 270 -11.41 -5.47 0.33
C ASP A 270 -9.99 -4.92 0.44
N ILE A 271 -9.82 -3.60 0.25
CA ILE A 271 -8.51 -2.95 0.15
C ILE A 271 -7.79 -3.00 1.51
N ASP A 272 -6.51 -3.37 1.50
CA ASP A 272 -5.65 -3.40 2.69
C ASP A 272 -4.77 -2.15 2.78
N ILE A 273 -4.31 -1.62 1.64
CA ILE A 273 -3.40 -0.47 1.57
C ILE A 273 -3.90 0.54 0.54
N LEU A 274 -4.01 1.81 0.95
CA LEU A 274 -4.16 2.95 0.04
C LEU A 274 -2.77 3.53 -0.21
N HIS A 275 -2.27 3.38 -1.44
CA HIS A 275 -0.99 3.94 -1.85
C HIS A 275 -1.20 5.20 -2.72
N VAL A 276 -0.94 6.34 -2.11
CA VAL A 276 -1.24 7.70 -2.60
C VAL A 276 0.03 8.38 -3.12
N ARG A 277 -0.09 9.23 -4.15
CA ARG A 277 1.07 9.87 -4.83
C ARG A 277 0.98 11.38 -5.07
N ASP A 278 -0.15 12.01 -4.75
CA ASP A 278 -0.33 13.44 -4.96
C ASP A 278 -1.09 14.11 -3.82
N HIS A 279 -1.00 15.44 -3.77
CA HIS A 279 -1.56 16.25 -2.70
C HIS A 279 -3.09 16.14 -2.57
N LYS A 280 -3.79 15.96 -3.69
CA LYS A 280 -5.26 15.92 -3.68
C LYS A 280 -5.73 14.57 -3.13
N THR A 281 -5.20 13.48 -3.68
CA THR A 281 -5.52 12.14 -3.19
C THR A 281 -5.03 11.93 -1.76
N CYS A 282 -3.99 12.64 -1.30
CA CYS A 282 -3.55 12.64 0.09
C CYS A 282 -4.68 12.92 1.08
N VAL A 283 -5.44 13.99 0.83
CA VAL A 283 -6.53 14.41 1.70
C VAL A 283 -7.75 13.51 1.51
N VAL A 284 -8.15 13.29 0.26
CA VAL A 284 -9.39 12.56 -0.07
C VAL A 284 -9.31 11.10 0.37
N CYS A 285 -8.18 10.41 0.14
CA CYS A 285 -8.02 9.01 0.54
C CYS A 285 -7.93 8.87 2.07
N TYR A 286 -7.33 9.83 2.79
CA TYR A 286 -7.33 9.83 4.24
C TYR A 286 -8.76 9.94 4.80
N LEU A 287 -9.56 10.86 4.27
CA LEU A 287 -10.95 11.02 4.71
C LEU A 287 -11.79 9.78 4.38
N ALA A 288 -11.61 9.21 3.18
CA ALA A 288 -12.30 8.00 2.78
C ALA A 288 -11.88 6.75 3.58
N SER A 289 -10.68 6.74 4.18
CA SER A 289 -10.20 5.64 5.00
C SER A 289 -10.67 5.68 6.46
N LEU A 290 -11.24 6.80 6.95
CA LEU A 290 -11.69 6.95 8.34
C LEU A 290 -12.67 5.84 8.79
N PRO A 291 -13.63 5.38 7.96
CA PRO A 291 -14.51 4.27 8.32
C PRO A 291 -13.83 2.89 8.31
N HIS A 292 -12.56 2.81 7.87
CA HIS A 292 -11.83 1.57 7.61
C HIS A 292 -10.51 1.52 8.39
N PRO A 293 -10.55 1.31 9.72
CA PRO A 293 -9.36 1.40 10.58
C PRO A 293 -8.27 0.35 10.31
N LYS A 294 -8.56 -0.69 9.52
CA LYS A 294 -7.59 -1.71 9.10
C LYS A 294 -6.77 -1.28 7.88
N VAL A 295 -7.28 -0.33 7.10
CA VAL A 295 -6.64 0.12 5.86
C VAL A 295 -5.41 0.94 6.21
N LYS A 296 -4.26 0.54 5.66
CA LYS A 296 -3.00 1.24 5.83
C LYS A 296 -2.82 2.33 4.78
N LEU A 297 -2.27 3.45 5.21
CA LEU A 297 -2.03 4.61 4.37
C LEU A 297 -0.53 4.74 4.05
N LEU A 298 -0.20 4.66 2.76
CA LEU A 298 1.14 4.85 2.23
C LEU A 298 1.14 6.04 1.27
N PHE A 299 2.11 6.94 1.41
CA PHE A 299 2.28 8.08 0.50
C PHE A 299 3.64 8.04 -0.18
N THR A 300 3.72 8.16 -1.50
CA THR A 300 4.99 8.42 -2.21
C THR A 300 5.07 9.89 -2.60
N ALA A 301 6.08 10.58 -2.07
CA ALA A 301 6.39 11.96 -2.39
C ALA A 301 7.38 12.01 -3.58
N HIS A 302 6.97 12.61 -4.70
CA HIS A 302 7.80 12.74 -5.91
C HIS A 302 8.50 14.10 -6.05
N LEU A 303 7.84 15.17 -5.59
CA LEU A 303 8.36 16.53 -5.58
C LEU A 303 7.65 17.30 -4.47
N TRP A 304 8.37 18.16 -3.77
CA TRP A 304 7.79 19.10 -2.83
C TRP A 304 8.46 20.44 -2.98
N GLN A 305 7.66 21.48 -3.26
CA GLN A 305 8.16 22.84 -3.38
C GLN A 305 7.51 23.71 -2.31
N ASP A 306 8.28 24.64 -1.79
CA ASP A 306 7.72 25.79 -1.13
C ASP A 306 7.22 26.77 -2.18
N HIS A 307 6.02 27.29 -1.95
CA HIS A 307 5.40 28.27 -2.81
C HIS A 307 5.27 29.57 -2.02
N ASP A 308 5.54 30.70 -2.67
CA ASP A 308 5.50 32.00 -2.00
C ASP A 308 4.07 32.47 -1.68
N SER A 309 3.10 32.02 -2.48
CA SER A 309 1.69 32.34 -2.29
C SER A 309 1.15 31.82 -0.95
N LEU A 310 0.50 32.69 -0.18
CA LEU A 310 -0.20 32.34 1.08
C LEU A 310 -1.17 31.16 0.90
N LYS A 311 -1.87 31.11 -0.23
CA LYS A 311 -2.79 30.02 -0.57
C LYS A 311 -2.07 28.68 -0.68
N MET A 312 -0.90 28.68 -1.32
CA MET A 312 -0.10 27.46 -1.48
C MET A 312 0.61 27.07 -0.18
N LYS A 313 1.05 28.03 0.63
CA LYS A 313 1.54 27.77 2.00
C LYS A 313 0.47 27.08 2.84
N PHE A 314 -0.78 27.53 2.76
CA PHE A 314 -1.91 26.87 3.40
C PHE A 314 -2.14 25.43 2.89
N TYR A 315 -2.12 25.20 1.58
CA TYR A 315 -2.23 23.84 1.03
C TYR A 315 -1.08 22.93 1.46
N THR A 316 0.14 23.44 1.49
CA THR A 316 1.32 22.71 1.97
C THR A 316 1.18 22.35 3.44
N TRP A 317 0.77 23.31 4.28
CA TRP A 317 0.50 23.07 5.70
C TRP A 317 -0.58 22.00 5.91
N LEU A 318 -1.70 22.10 5.17
CA LEU A 318 -2.78 21.13 5.23
C LEU A 318 -2.31 19.74 4.83
N ASN A 319 -1.56 19.62 3.72
CA ASN A 319 -0.97 18.35 3.29
C ASN A 319 -0.05 17.74 4.35
N LEU A 320 0.82 18.54 4.96
CA LEU A 320 1.70 18.07 6.03
C LEU A 320 0.92 17.58 7.25
N LEU A 321 -0.19 18.24 7.61
CA LEU A 321 -1.06 17.81 8.70
C LEU A 321 -1.64 16.41 8.44
N PHE A 322 -2.11 16.15 7.22
CA PHE A 322 -2.63 14.83 6.84
C PHE A 322 -1.53 13.77 6.73
N LEU A 323 -0.37 14.11 6.16
CA LEU A 323 0.76 13.17 6.05
C LEU A 323 1.28 12.68 7.40
N LYS A 324 1.20 13.51 8.45
CA LYS A 324 1.51 13.06 9.82
C LYS A 324 0.67 11.85 10.26
N ARG A 325 -0.51 11.65 9.66
CA ARG A 325 -1.43 10.54 9.94
C ARG A 325 -1.21 9.31 9.06
N TYR A 326 -0.38 9.37 8.03
CA TYR A 326 -0.05 8.21 7.21
C TYR A 326 0.80 7.22 8.00
N ASP A 327 0.62 5.91 7.75
CA ASP A 327 1.39 4.85 8.39
C ASP A 327 2.84 4.88 7.93
N LYS A 328 3.07 5.08 6.62
CA LYS A 328 4.40 5.15 6.01
C LYS A 328 4.43 6.15 4.85
N ILE A 329 5.62 6.68 4.59
CA ILE A 329 5.93 7.61 3.51
C ILE A 329 7.15 7.09 2.75
N ILE A 330 7.08 7.08 1.43
CA ILE A 330 8.21 6.89 0.54
C ILE A 330 8.63 8.27 0.04
N ALA A 331 9.89 8.64 0.27
CA ALA A 331 10.51 9.79 -0.36
C ALA A 331 11.38 9.30 -1.52
N VAL A 332 11.30 9.93 -2.69
CA VAL A 332 12.11 9.52 -3.85
C VAL A 332 13.58 9.96 -3.78
N SER A 333 13.96 10.69 -2.73
CA SER A 333 15.34 11.15 -2.47
C SER A 333 15.56 11.45 -0.98
N TYR A 334 16.82 11.43 -0.55
CA TYR A 334 17.23 11.90 0.78
C TYR A 334 17.00 13.39 0.95
N ALA A 335 17.25 14.20 -0.09
CA ALA A 335 16.94 15.63 -0.06
C ALA A 335 15.45 15.89 0.28
N LEU A 336 14.54 15.09 -0.30
CA LEU A 336 13.11 15.19 -0.02
C LEU A 336 12.76 14.66 1.37
N LYS A 337 13.41 13.57 1.83
CA LYS A 337 13.27 13.10 3.21
C LYS A 337 13.64 14.18 4.21
N ASP A 338 14.78 14.84 4.04
CA ASP A 338 15.27 15.89 4.93
C ASP A 338 14.32 17.09 4.94
N PHE A 339 13.81 17.47 3.78
CA PHE A 339 12.77 18.50 3.67
C PHE A 339 11.52 18.14 4.51
N MET A 340 11.02 16.91 4.39
CA MET A 340 9.84 16.45 5.11
C MET A 340 10.08 16.36 6.63
N VAL A 341 11.27 15.92 7.04
CA VAL A 341 11.67 15.85 8.45
C VAL A 341 11.73 17.25 9.07
N LYS A 342 12.34 18.23 8.38
CA LYS A 342 12.37 19.64 8.82
C LYS A 342 10.96 20.23 8.99
N ARG A 343 9.96 19.66 8.30
CA ARG A 343 8.54 20.06 8.39
C ARG A 343 7.72 19.26 9.42
N GLY A 344 8.40 18.46 10.25
CA GLY A 344 7.81 17.76 11.39
C GLY A 344 7.18 16.41 11.05
N ILE A 345 7.53 15.80 9.91
CA ILE A 345 7.25 14.38 9.67
C ILE A 345 8.31 13.55 10.38
N ARG A 346 7.88 12.53 11.12
CA ARG A 346 8.81 11.72 11.91
C ARG A 346 9.72 10.87 11.00
N PRO A 347 11.05 10.87 11.18
CA PRO A 347 11.99 10.19 10.29
C PRO A 347 11.70 8.70 10.09
N GLU A 348 11.23 7.99 11.11
CA GLU A 348 10.93 6.55 11.09
C GLU A 348 9.75 6.19 10.16
N LYS A 349 8.88 7.17 9.86
CA LYS A 349 7.81 7.00 8.87
C LYS A 349 8.32 7.07 7.43
N ILE A 350 9.49 7.67 7.20
CA ILE A 350 9.99 7.95 5.85
C ILE A 350 11.04 6.90 5.45
N THR A 351 10.77 6.17 4.39
CA THR A 351 11.76 5.33 3.69
C THR A 351 12.15 6.00 2.37
N VAL A 352 13.44 6.10 2.08
CA VAL A 352 13.90 6.60 0.77
C VAL A 352 13.86 5.46 -0.23
N VAL A 353 13.17 5.66 -1.34
CA VAL A 353 13.15 4.72 -2.48
C VAL A 353 13.27 5.54 -3.75
N HIS A 354 14.47 5.55 -4.34
CA HIS A 354 14.76 6.30 -5.56
C HIS A 354 13.83 5.92 -6.71
N ASN A 355 13.69 6.85 -7.66
CA ASN A 355 13.10 6.51 -8.95
C ASN A 355 13.97 5.45 -9.65
N ALA A 356 13.32 4.66 -10.50
CA ALA A 356 13.95 3.54 -11.16
C ALA A 356 13.41 3.38 -12.57
N ILE A 357 14.19 2.71 -13.41
CA ILE A 357 13.92 2.49 -14.81
C ILE A 357 13.95 1.01 -15.17
N ASP A 358 13.12 0.64 -16.12
CA ASP A 358 13.07 -0.70 -16.69
C ASP A 358 14.20 -0.89 -17.69
N VAL A 359 15.38 -1.23 -17.19
CA VAL A 359 16.64 -1.32 -17.98
C VAL A 359 16.60 -2.36 -19.09
N ASP A 360 15.71 -3.35 -18.99
CA ASP A 360 15.53 -4.37 -20.03
C ASP A 360 14.77 -3.80 -21.23
N ALA A 361 13.70 -3.04 -20.96
CA ALA A 361 12.95 -2.34 -21.99
C ALA A 361 13.72 -1.14 -22.56
N TRP A 362 14.42 -0.39 -21.69
CA TRP A 362 15.24 0.76 -22.06
C TRP A 362 16.67 0.30 -22.38
N ASN A 363 16.84 -0.38 -23.50
CA ASN A 363 18.13 -0.88 -23.97
C ASN A 363 18.42 -0.35 -25.37
N ARG A 364 19.53 0.39 -25.52
CA ARG A 364 19.95 0.99 -26.79
C ARG A 364 20.11 -0.03 -27.90
N ALA A 365 20.62 -1.23 -27.60
CA ALA A 365 20.84 -2.28 -28.60
C ALA A 365 19.55 -2.76 -29.29
N ASN A 366 18.40 -2.57 -28.63
CA ASN A 366 17.10 -3.00 -29.14
C ASN A 366 16.39 -1.93 -29.97
N VAL A 367 16.98 -0.73 -30.11
CA VAL A 367 16.32 0.44 -30.71
C VAL A 367 17.19 1.01 -31.82
N ARG A 368 16.70 0.95 -33.06
CA ARG A 368 17.26 1.71 -34.16
C ARG A 368 16.57 3.06 -34.25
N SER A 369 17.32 4.15 -34.05
CA SER A 369 16.74 5.48 -34.10
C SER A 369 16.40 5.93 -35.53
N THR A 370 15.24 6.54 -35.72
CA THR A 370 14.78 7.15 -36.99
C THR A 370 14.93 8.67 -36.99
N ILE A 371 15.35 9.28 -35.88
CA ILE A 371 15.35 10.75 -35.70
C ILE A 371 16.21 11.46 -36.74
N ARG A 372 17.35 10.87 -37.11
CA ARG A 372 18.22 11.46 -38.13
C ARG A 372 17.54 11.54 -39.48
N ASP A 373 16.83 10.50 -39.88
CA ASP A 373 16.12 10.45 -41.17
C ASP A 373 14.88 11.35 -41.15
N GLU A 374 14.09 11.32 -40.06
CA GLU A 374 12.85 12.08 -39.88
C GLU A 374 13.09 13.61 -39.99
N PHE A 375 14.22 14.08 -39.44
CA PHE A 375 14.57 15.51 -39.42
C PHE A 375 15.73 15.86 -40.35
N GLN A 376 16.11 14.95 -41.27
CA GLN A 376 17.18 15.15 -42.26
C GLN A 376 18.51 15.61 -41.63
N ILE A 377 18.85 15.06 -40.46
CA ILE A 377 20.07 15.39 -39.72
C ILE A 377 21.23 14.55 -40.26
N PRO A 378 22.29 15.16 -40.81
CA PRO A 378 23.44 14.43 -41.35
C PRO A 378 24.11 13.55 -40.29
N ALA A 379 24.69 12.41 -40.70
CA ALA A 379 25.38 11.48 -39.81
C ALA A 379 26.58 12.14 -39.08
N SER A 380 27.23 13.11 -39.71
CA SER A 380 28.34 13.87 -39.11
C SER A 380 27.90 14.83 -38.00
N ARG A 381 26.63 15.21 -37.94
CA ARG A 381 26.13 16.22 -37.01
C ARG A 381 25.89 15.60 -35.63
N LYS A 382 26.42 16.21 -34.57
CA LYS A 382 26.19 15.81 -33.18
C LYS A 382 24.82 16.28 -32.69
N ILE A 383 24.14 15.44 -31.92
CA ILE A 383 22.78 15.70 -31.41
C ILE A 383 22.82 15.86 -29.88
N VAL A 384 22.47 17.06 -29.40
CA VAL A 384 22.21 17.31 -27.98
C VAL A 384 20.71 17.32 -27.74
N GLY A 385 20.21 16.43 -26.88
CA GLY A 385 18.78 16.32 -26.60
C GLY A 385 18.39 16.93 -25.26
N VAL A 386 17.27 17.63 -25.23
CA VAL A 386 16.65 18.20 -24.04
C VAL A 386 15.21 17.70 -23.96
N VAL A 387 14.89 16.92 -22.92
CA VAL A 387 13.58 16.25 -22.79
C VAL A 387 12.86 16.74 -21.55
N GLY A 388 11.64 17.26 -21.73
CA GLY A 388 10.79 17.65 -20.61
C GLY A 388 9.67 18.61 -20.98
N ARG A 389 8.80 18.89 -20.00
CA ARG A 389 7.72 19.88 -20.17
C ARG A 389 8.32 21.29 -20.26
N LEU A 390 7.96 22.06 -21.28
CA LEU A 390 8.53 23.39 -21.54
C LEU A 390 7.92 24.42 -20.59
N ARG A 391 8.49 24.51 -19.38
CA ARG A 391 8.07 25.40 -18.30
C ARG A 391 9.29 25.98 -17.59
N TYR A 392 9.05 27.08 -16.89
CA TYR A 392 10.01 27.77 -16.04
C TYR A 392 10.93 26.86 -15.20
N GLU A 393 10.42 25.76 -14.64
CA GLU A 393 11.21 24.85 -13.81
C GLU A 393 12.35 24.15 -14.59
N LYS A 394 12.27 24.08 -15.92
CA LYS A 394 13.29 23.48 -16.79
C LYS A 394 14.41 24.42 -17.21
N ASP A 395 14.28 25.72 -16.91
CA ASP A 395 15.30 26.72 -17.23
C ASP A 395 15.84 26.65 -18.67
N LEU A 396 14.92 26.58 -19.63
CA LEU A 396 15.27 26.51 -21.04
C LEU A 396 16.01 27.74 -21.58
N PRO A 397 15.90 28.96 -21.01
CA PRO A 397 16.78 30.06 -21.38
C PRO A 397 18.28 29.75 -21.19
N THR A 398 18.67 29.08 -20.09
CA THR A 398 20.06 28.61 -19.88
C THR A 398 20.45 27.59 -20.95
N THR A 399 19.54 26.67 -21.29
CA THR A 399 19.74 25.71 -22.41
C THR A 399 20.01 26.44 -23.73
N LEU A 400 19.23 27.48 -24.06
CA LEU A 400 19.42 28.24 -25.31
C LEU A 400 20.76 28.99 -25.33
N ALA A 401 21.17 29.58 -24.20
CA ALA A 401 22.47 30.24 -24.09
C ALA A 401 23.65 29.25 -24.27
N VAL A 402 23.55 28.06 -23.67
CA VAL A 402 24.51 26.97 -23.88
C VAL A 402 24.50 26.53 -25.35
N ALA A 403 23.33 26.32 -25.95
CA ALA A 403 23.20 25.90 -27.34
C ALA A 403 23.86 26.91 -28.28
N HIS A 404 23.61 28.20 -28.09
CA HIS A 404 24.24 29.27 -28.85
C HIS A 404 25.78 29.21 -28.79
N ASN A 405 26.35 29.07 -27.59
CA ASN A 405 27.80 29.01 -27.43
C ASN A 405 28.42 27.74 -28.04
N VAL A 406 27.79 26.58 -27.80
CA VAL A 406 28.24 25.29 -28.34
C VAL A 406 28.19 25.29 -29.87
N ILE A 407 27.10 25.78 -30.46
CA ILE A 407 26.94 25.84 -31.92
C ILE A 407 27.96 26.79 -32.56
N ARG A 408 28.30 27.90 -31.88
CA ARG A 408 29.32 28.84 -32.36
C ARG A 408 30.70 28.19 -32.44
N GLU A 409 31.07 27.40 -31.43
CA GLU A 409 32.38 26.73 -31.36
C GLU A 409 32.42 25.41 -32.14
N ARG A 410 31.28 24.73 -32.28
CA ARG A 410 31.15 23.48 -33.00
C ARG A 410 29.91 23.47 -33.90
N PRO A 411 30.00 24.08 -35.11
CA PRO A 411 28.86 24.34 -35.99
C PRO A 411 28.12 23.10 -36.50
N ASP A 412 28.73 21.93 -36.41
CA ASP A 412 28.19 20.59 -36.68
C ASP A 412 27.42 20.00 -35.48
N THR A 413 26.88 20.84 -34.60
CA THR A 413 25.97 20.44 -33.51
C THR A 413 24.55 20.93 -33.78
N CYS A 414 23.55 20.11 -33.46
CA CYS A 414 22.16 20.55 -33.32
C CYS A 414 21.59 20.17 -31.95
N PHE A 415 20.62 20.95 -31.49
CA PHE A 415 19.86 20.73 -30.29
C PHE A 415 18.45 20.29 -30.64
N LEU A 416 17.96 19.23 -30.00
CA LEU A 416 16.58 18.78 -30.11
C LEU A 416 15.89 19.09 -28.78
N ILE A 417 14.85 19.89 -28.83
CA ILE A 417 14.00 20.22 -27.68
C ILE A 417 12.71 19.40 -27.81
N ILE A 418 12.54 18.43 -26.91
CA ILE A 418 11.47 17.45 -26.92
C ILE A 418 10.54 17.67 -25.74
N GLY A 419 9.27 17.92 -26.06
CA GLY A 419 8.20 18.20 -25.12
C GLY A 419 7.38 19.40 -25.55
N ASP A 420 6.38 19.72 -24.73
CA ASP A 420 5.52 20.87 -24.97
C ASP A 420 5.22 21.60 -23.66
N GLY A 421 4.74 22.82 -23.75
CA GLY A 421 4.41 23.64 -22.59
C GLY A 421 4.20 25.12 -22.92
N PRO A 422 3.73 25.89 -21.92
CA PRO A 422 3.39 27.30 -22.09
C PRO A 422 4.54 28.17 -22.61
N ASP A 423 5.79 27.80 -22.33
CA ASP A 423 6.95 28.61 -22.70
C ASP A 423 7.42 28.36 -24.14
N ARG A 424 6.81 27.41 -24.86
CA ARG A 424 7.26 26.98 -26.20
C ARG A 424 7.34 28.13 -27.20
N ALA A 425 6.25 28.89 -27.34
CA ALA A 425 6.16 29.95 -28.34
C ALA A 425 7.21 31.05 -28.12
N ASP A 426 7.50 31.38 -26.85
CA ASP A 426 8.52 32.36 -26.52
C ASP A 426 9.93 31.83 -26.81
N LEU A 427 10.20 30.57 -26.52
CA LEU A 427 11.49 29.93 -26.83
C LEU A 427 11.73 29.82 -28.34
N GLU A 428 10.72 29.44 -29.13
CA GLU A 428 10.80 29.41 -30.60
C GLU A 428 11.08 30.82 -31.16
N ARG A 429 10.44 31.86 -30.61
CA ARG A 429 10.72 33.26 -30.97
C ARG A 429 12.19 33.63 -30.68
N GLN A 430 12.69 33.35 -29.48
CA GLN A 430 14.08 33.62 -29.11
C GLN A 430 15.09 32.92 -30.05
N VAL A 431 14.82 31.66 -30.41
CA VAL A 431 15.66 30.88 -31.34
C VAL A 431 15.70 31.48 -32.74
N ASN A 432 14.55 32.01 -33.21
CA ASN A 432 14.48 32.72 -34.49
C ASN A 432 15.23 34.06 -34.45
N GLU A 433 15.10 34.81 -33.36
CA GLU A 433 15.79 36.10 -33.17
C GLU A 433 17.32 35.95 -33.17
N ILE A 434 17.86 34.85 -32.60
CA ILE A 434 19.30 34.55 -32.62
C ILE A 434 19.77 33.84 -33.92
N GLY A 435 18.86 33.55 -34.86
CA GLY A 435 19.19 32.96 -36.15
C GLY A 435 19.65 31.50 -36.11
N LEU A 436 19.18 30.70 -35.13
CA LEU A 436 19.58 29.29 -34.95
C LEU A 436 18.45 28.27 -35.18
N ALA A 437 17.39 28.67 -35.87
CA ALA A 437 16.21 27.83 -36.10
C ALA A 437 16.49 26.55 -36.91
N ASP A 438 17.56 26.52 -37.71
CA ASP A 438 18.02 25.35 -38.46
C ASP A 438 18.83 24.35 -37.60
N LYS A 439 19.26 24.78 -36.41
CA LYS A 439 20.10 23.99 -35.48
C LYS A 439 19.45 23.69 -34.15
N ILE A 440 18.41 24.41 -33.76
CA ILE A 440 17.64 24.17 -32.54
C ILE A 440 16.21 23.79 -32.95
N LEU A 441 15.94 22.48 -32.96
CA LEU A 441 14.68 21.92 -33.46
C LEU A 441 13.73 21.62 -32.30
N PHE A 442 12.50 22.12 -32.40
CA PHE A 442 11.41 21.82 -31.46
C PHE A 442 10.56 20.68 -32.00
N LEU A 443 10.61 19.53 -31.34
CA LEU A 443 9.95 18.30 -31.79
C LEU A 443 8.53 18.14 -31.23
N GLY A 444 8.12 19.05 -30.33
CA GLY A 444 6.87 18.94 -29.60
C GLY A 444 6.82 17.70 -28.69
N PHE A 445 5.60 17.32 -28.29
CA PHE A 445 5.40 16.12 -27.49
C PHE A 445 5.58 14.84 -28.33
N ARG A 446 6.47 13.95 -27.87
CA ARG A 446 6.75 12.66 -28.51
C ARG A 446 6.46 11.49 -27.56
N LYS A 447 5.91 10.39 -28.09
CA LYS A 447 5.61 9.16 -27.33
C LYS A 447 6.73 8.13 -27.40
N ASP A 448 7.54 8.17 -28.45
CA ASP A 448 8.64 7.26 -28.77
C ASP A 448 9.97 7.69 -28.12
N THR A 449 9.96 7.93 -26.81
CA THR A 449 11.13 8.49 -26.11
C THR A 449 12.41 7.67 -26.28
N MET A 450 12.34 6.34 -26.36
CA MET A 450 13.52 5.49 -26.60
C MET A 450 14.16 5.77 -27.97
N ASN A 451 13.35 6.03 -29.02
CA ASN A 451 13.84 6.40 -30.35
C ASN A 451 14.69 7.69 -30.28
N ILE A 452 14.25 8.64 -29.45
CA ILE A 452 14.92 9.92 -29.24
C ILE A 452 16.23 9.73 -28.52
N TYR A 453 16.21 9.10 -27.34
CA TYR A 453 17.42 8.88 -26.55
C TYR A 453 18.48 8.07 -27.30
N ALA A 454 18.08 7.09 -28.13
CA ALA A 454 18.99 6.30 -28.95
C ALA A 454 19.76 7.14 -30.01
N ALA A 455 19.21 8.28 -30.44
CA ALA A 455 19.86 9.21 -31.38
C ALA A 455 20.81 10.20 -30.71
N LEU A 456 20.73 10.40 -29.39
CA LEU A 456 21.47 11.46 -28.73
C LEU A 456 22.96 11.13 -28.62
N ASP A 457 23.78 12.13 -28.90
CA ASP A 457 25.20 12.13 -28.58
C ASP A 457 25.46 12.61 -27.15
N LEU A 458 24.55 13.44 -26.63
CA LEU A 458 24.53 13.99 -25.28
C LEU A 458 23.08 14.31 -24.88
N PHE A 459 22.70 13.99 -23.65
CA PHE A 459 21.49 14.50 -23.01
C PHE A 459 21.84 15.66 -22.07
N LEU A 460 21.13 16.78 -22.21
CA LEU A 460 21.31 17.99 -21.41
C LEU A 460 20.01 18.35 -20.69
N SER A 461 20.13 18.72 -19.42
CA SER A 461 19.06 19.37 -18.68
C SER A 461 19.59 20.47 -17.77
N THR A 462 19.06 21.68 -17.93
CA THR A 462 19.41 22.85 -17.12
C THR A 462 18.40 23.13 -16.00
N ALA A 463 17.52 22.17 -15.69
CA ALA A 463 16.40 22.36 -14.77
C ALA A 463 16.79 23.01 -13.43
N ARG A 464 16.03 24.03 -13.02
CA ARG A 464 16.23 24.73 -11.75
C ARG A 464 15.51 24.04 -10.58
N ILE A 465 14.51 23.20 -10.87
CA ILE A 465 13.79 22.44 -9.85
C ILE A 465 13.51 21.02 -10.34
N GLU A 466 13.96 20.03 -9.57
CA GLU A 466 13.68 18.61 -9.78
C GLU A 466 13.52 17.85 -8.47
N GLY A 467 12.83 16.71 -8.54
CA GLY A 467 12.82 15.69 -7.50
C GLY A 467 13.97 14.73 -7.75
N THR A 468 13.65 13.55 -8.29
CA THR A 468 14.61 12.66 -8.95
C THR A 468 14.18 12.44 -10.40
N PRO A 469 14.91 13.00 -11.39
CA PRO A 469 14.40 13.04 -12.76
C PRO A 469 14.48 11.66 -13.42
N ASN A 470 13.34 11.17 -13.91
CA ASN A 470 13.30 9.97 -14.75
C ASN A 470 14.07 10.17 -16.05
N THR A 471 14.12 11.38 -16.61
CA THR A 471 14.82 11.69 -17.85
C THR A 471 16.33 11.45 -17.77
N ALA A 472 16.94 11.61 -16.59
CA ALA A 472 18.33 11.25 -16.36
C ALA A 472 18.51 9.72 -16.40
N LEU A 473 17.64 8.97 -15.71
CA LEU A 473 17.66 7.50 -15.74
C LEU A 473 17.41 6.95 -17.15
N GLU A 474 16.49 7.56 -17.91
CA GLU A 474 16.18 7.25 -19.30
C GLU A 474 17.40 7.48 -20.20
N ALA A 475 18.10 8.60 -20.05
CA ALA A 475 19.34 8.89 -20.76
C ALA A 475 20.46 7.89 -20.43
N MET A 476 20.70 7.64 -19.14
CA MET A 476 21.72 6.69 -18.66
C MET A 476 21.43 5.28 -19.16
N ALA A 477 20.17 4.82 -19.10
CA ALA A 477 19.78 3.51 -19.58
C ALA A 477 19.95 3.36 -21.10
N MET A 478 19.75 4.43 -21.87
CA MET A 478 19.95 4.44 -23.33
C MET A 478 21.37 4.81 -23.74
N GLU A 479 22.33 4.79 -22.81
CA GLU A 479 23.75 5.07 -23.07
C GLU A 479 23.96 6.43 -23.75
N ALA A 480 23.18 7.43 -23.35
CA ALA A 480 23.43 8.82 -23.66
C ALA A 480 24.23 9.46 -22.51
N PRO A 481 25.38 10.12 -22.76
CA PRO A 481 26.06 10.90 -21.73
C PRO A 481 25.10 11.93 -21.14
N VAL A 482 25.22 12.23 -19.85
CA VAL A 482 24.32 13.14 -19.14
C VAL A 482 25.07 14.34 -18.60
N ILE A 483 24.59 15.53 -18.95
CA ILE A 483 24.89 16.78 -18.23
C ILE A 483 23.60 17.27 -17.59
N TYR A 484 23.63 17.49 -16.28
CA TYR A 484 22.47 17.91 -15.51
C TYR A 484 22.86 19.00 -14.49
N THR A 485 21.93 19.89 -14.18
CA THR A 485 22.05 20.78 -13.02
C THR A 485 21.87 20.05 -11.69
N GLU A 486 22.67 20.40 -10.69
CA GLU A 486 22.65 19.83 -9.35
C GLU A 486 21.51 20.44 -8.52
N VAL A 487 20.31 19.87 -8.68
CA VAL A 487 19.10 20.30 -7.96
C VAL A 487 18.36 19.12 -7.36
N GLY A 488 17.71 19.33 -6.22
CA GLY A 488 16.91 18.31 -5.56
C GLY A 488 17.68 17.01 -5.30
N GLY A 489 17.17 15.88 -5.80
CA GLY A 489 17.79 14.56 -5.69
C GLY A 489 18.65 14.15 -6.88
N VAL A 490 19.02 15.07 -7.79
CA VAL A 490 19.83 14.74 -8.98
C VAL A 490 21.18 14.13 -8.61
N GLY A 491 21.87 14.70 -7.60
CA GLY A 491 23.16 14.19 -7.12
C GLY A 491 23.08 12.82 -6.42
N GLU A 492 21.87 12.32 -6.16
CA GLU A 492 21.65 10.96 -5.66
C GLU A 492 21.53 9.94 -6.80
N ILE A 493 21.27 10.40 -8.02
CA ILE A 493 21.15 9.58 -9.23
C ILE A 493 22.46 9.59 -10.03
N ILE A 494 23.09 10.76 -10.14
CA ILE A 494 24.30 10.98 -10.93
C ILE A 494 25.47 11.26 -9.99
N GLN A 495 26.54 10.49 -10.13
CA GLN A 495 27.84 10.73 -9.54
C GLN A 495 28.68 11.58 -10.49
N ASN A 496 28.88 12.84 -10.11
CA ASN A 496 29.60 13.83 -10.92
C ASN A 496 31.00 13.34 -11.34
N GLY A 497 31.30 13.46 -12.63
CA GLY A 497 32.58 13.06 -13.24
C GLY A 497 32.72 11.56 -13.51
N HIS A 498 31.76 10.73 -13.09
CA HIS A 498 31.83 9.28 -13.25
C HIS A 498 30.75 8.74 -14.21
N ASP A 499 29.47 8.93 -13.89
CA ASP A 499 28.33 8.43 -14.68
C ASP A 499 27.44 9.56 -15.26
N GLY A 500 27.88 10.80 -15.06
CA GLY A 500 27.34 12.03 -15.64
C GLY A 500 28.08 13.24 -15.09
N LEU A 501 27.72 14.43 -15.55
CA LEU A 501 28.32 15.69 -15.09
C LEU A 501 27.27 16.59 -14.47
N LEU A 502 27.61 17.15 -13.31
CA LEU A 502 26.74 18.01 -12.53
C LEU A 502 27.29 19.43 -12.43
N PHE A 503 26.41 20.40 -12.63
CA PHE A 503 26.72 21.83 -12.60
C PHE A 503 25.71 22.61 -11.76
N GLN A 504 26.11 23.79 -11.27
CA GLN A 504 25.17 24.66 -10.57
C GLN A 504 24.15 25.28 -11.52
N VAL A 505 22.97 25.62 -11.00
CA VAL A 505 21.91 26.28 -11.78
C VAL A 505 22.45 27.61 -12.33
N GLY A 506 22.30 27.82 -13.65
CA GLY A 506 22.75 29.03 -14.34
C GLY A 506 24.23 29.05 -14.71
N ASP A 507 25.01 27.98 -14.47
CA ASP A 507 26.43 27.89 -14.89
C ASP A 507 26.57 27.63 -16.39
N ILE A 508 26.23 28.63 -17.20
CA ILE A 508 26.28 28.56 -18.66
C ILE A 508 27.69 28.23 -19.16
N ALA A 509 28.72 28.82 -18.56
CA ALA A 509 30.11 28.65 -18.99
C ALA A 509 30.60 27.21 -18.73
N GLY A 510 30.39 26.70 -17.51
CA GLY A 510 30.76 25.33 -17.15
C GLY A 510 30.02 24.29 -17.99
N ILE A 511 28.69 24.46 -18.15
CA ILE A 511 27.87 23.55 -18.96
C ILE A 511 28.29 23.59 -20.45
N THR A 512 28.61 24.76 -21.00
CA THR A 512 29.12 24.90 -22.37
C THR A 512 30.44 24.15 -22.55
N ALA A 513 31.41 24.41 -21.68
CA ALA A 513 32.72 23.77 -21.75
C ALA A 513 32.62 22.23 -21.62
N ALA A 514 31.78 21.75 -20.70
CA ALA A 514 31.53 20.33 -20.52
C ALA A 514 30.84 19.70 -21.73
N THR A 515 29.85 20.38 -22.32
CA THR A 515 29.17 19.94 -23.54
C THR A 515 30.17 19.79 -24.68
N LEU A 516 31.03 20.80 -24.89
CA LEU A 516 32.08 20.75 -25.91
C LEU A 516 33.08 19.61 -25.66
N ASN A 517 33.52 19.41 -24.41
CA ASN A 517 34.43 18.33 -24.05
C ASN A 517 33.82 16.95 -24.35
N VAL A 518 32.59 16.68 -23.89
CA VAL A 518 31.90 15.41 -24.15
C VAL A 518 31.74 15.17 -25.65
N LEU A 519 31.34 16.19 -26.40
CA LEU A 519 31.12 16.01 -27.82
C LEU A 519 32.45 15.89 -28.62
N ASN A 520 33.58 16.44 -28.13
CA ASN A 520 34.90 16.43 -28.81
C ASN A 520 35.77 15.24 -28.41
N ASN A 521 35.55 14.68 -27.22
CA ASN A 521 36.34 13.60 -26.66
C ASN A 521 35.51 12.31 -26.61
N GLU A 522 35.64 11.49 -27.66
CA GLU A 522 34.85 10.26 -27.80
C GLU A 522 35.13 9.25 -26.68
N GLU A 523 36.37 9.17 -26.21
CA GLU A 523 36.74 8.27 -25.12
C GLU A 523 36.10 8.68 -23.79
N PHE A 524 36.12 9.98 -23.48
CA PHE A 524 35.44 10.50 -22.30
C PHE A 524 33.92 10.32 -22.38
N ALA A 525 33.33 10.59 -23.55
CA ALA A 525 31.91 10.32 -23.78
C ALA A 525 31.58 8.84 -23.58
N ARG A 526 32.40 7.92 -24.12
CA ARG A 526 32.22 6.47 -23.98
C ARG A 526 32.24 6.04 -22.52
N GLN A 527 33.18 6.55 -21.73
CA GLN A 527 33.27 6.28 -20.30
C GLN A 527 31.99 6.71 -19.55
N LEU A 528 31.49 7.92 -19.82
CA LEU A 528 30.25 8.41 -19.21
C LEU A 528 29.04 7.53 -19.60
N ARG A 529 28.96 7.06 -20.86
CA ARG A 529 27.88 6.18 -21.33
C ARG A 529 27.88 4.83 -20.63
N GLU A 530 29.04 4.19 -20.58
CA GLU A 530 29.21 2.86 -19.97
C GLU A 530 28.93 2.90 -18.46
N ASN A 531 29.47 3.91 -17.77
CA ASN A 531 29.23 4.11 -16.34
C ASN A 531 27.77 4.49 -16.06
N GLY A 532 27.16 5.35 -16.90
CA GLY A 532 25.74 5.70 -16.85
C GLY A 532 24.85 4.46 -16.91
N ARG A 533 25.04 3.63 -17.93
CA ARG A 533 24.30 2.37 -18.11
C ARG A 533 24.51 1.42 -16.92
N ARG A 534 25.75 1.27 -16.45
CA ARG A 534 26.06 0.43 -15.28
C ARG A 534 25.32 0.91 -14.03
N SER A 535 25.37 2.20 -13.71
CA SER A 535 24.65 2.79 -12.58
C SER A 535 23.13 2.59 -12.71
N ALA A 536 22.55 2.77 -13.90
CA ALA A 536 21.12 2.52 -14.14
C ALA A 536 20.73 1.05 -13.85
N CYS A 537 21.52 0.09 -14.33
CA CYS A 537 21.28 -1.34 -14.12
C CYS A 537 21.47 -1.78 -12.66
N GLU A 538 22.56 -1.33 -12.03
CA GLU A 538 22.95 -1.80 -10.70
C GLU A 538 22.16 -1.12 -9.58
N LYS A 539 21.94 0.19 -9.67
CA LYS A 539 21.37 0.99 -8.59
C LYS A 539 19.89 1.34 -8.81
N PHE A 540 19.49 1.56 -10.06
CA PHE A 540 18.18 2.15 -10.39
C PHE A 540 17.29 1.24 -11.23
N SER A 541 17.47 -0.08 -11.11
CA SER A 541 16.60 -1.06 -11.77
C SER A 541 15.19 -1.06 -11.17
N PHE A 542 14.18 -1.03 -12.05
CA PHE A 542 12.77 -1.09 -11.66
C PHE A 542 12.44 -2.34 -10.84
N THR A 543 13.06 -3.49 -11.15
CA THR A 543 12.83 -4.75 -10.44
C THR A 543 13.25 -4.64 -8.97
N LYS A 544 14.43 -4.07 -8.68
CA LYS A 544 14.91 -3.85 -7.31
C LYS A 544 14.00 -2.89 -6.56
N ARG A 545 13.57 -1.81 -7.23
CA ARG A 545 12.62 -0.85 -6.67
C ARG A 545 11.28 -1.50 -6.33
N LEU A 546 10.74 -2.32 -7.24
CA LEU A 546 9.49 -3.04 -7.04
C LEU A 546 9.56 -3.94 -5.81
N GLN A 547 10.61 -4.77 -5.70
CA GLN A 547 10.84 -5.63 -4.53
C GLN A 547 10.90 -4.84 -3.22
N THR A 548 11.54 -3.66 -3.23
CA THR A 548 11.61 -2.78 -2.06
C THR A 548 10.22 -2.28 -1.65
N VAL A 549 9.43 -1.82 -2.62
CA VAL A 549 8.07 -1.34 -2.35
C VAL A 549 7.14 -2.47 -1.92
N GLU A 550 7.27 -3.66 -2.51
CA GLU A 550 6.55 -4.86 -2.09
C GLU A 550 6.88 -5.25 -0.63
N GLY A 551 8.15 -5.16 -0.23
CA GLY A 551 8.56 -5.33 1.16
C GLY A 551 7.91 -4.32 2.11
N ILE A 552 7.71 -3.07 1.66
CA ILE A 552 6.97 -2.05 2.43
C ILE A 552 5.49 -2.43 2.56
N TYR A 553 4.86 -2.94 1.48
CA TYR A 553 3.48 -3.43 1.55
C TYR A 553 3.34 -4.59 2.53
N GLU A 554 4.25 -5.58 2.48
CA GLU A 554 4.23 -6.71 3.41
C GLU A 554 4.41 -6.24 4.87
N ALA A 555 5.32 -5.31 5.12
CA ALA A 555 5.55 -4.78 6.47
C ALA A 555 4.31 -4.05 7.02
N LEU A 556 3.69 -3.21 6.20
CA LEU A 556 2.45 -2.50 6.53
C LEU A 556 1.29 -3.45 6.82
N ALA A 557 1.12 -4.48 5.97
CA ALA A 557 0.06 -5.47 6.13
C ALA A 557 0.24 -6.31 7.41
N ARG A 558 1.48 -6.58 7.83
CA ARG A 558 1.81 -7.29 9.08
C ARG A 558 1.71 -6.42 10.34
N GLY A 559 1.50 -5.11 10.20
CA GLY A 559 1.41 -4.16 11.31
C GLY A 559 2.74 -3.92 12.05
N LYS A 560 3.87 -4.06 11.36
CA LYS A 560 5.22 -3.80 11.90
C LYS A 560 5.71 -2.39 11.64
#